data_AF-A0AAJ8L5R6-F1
#
_entry.id   AF-A0AAJ8L5R6-F1
#
_cell.length_a   1.000
_cell.length_b   1.000
_cell.length_c   1.000
_cell.angle_alpha   90.00
_cell.angle_beta   90.00
_cell.angle_gamma   90.00
#
_symmetry.space_group_name_H-M   'P 1'
#
loop_
_entity.id
_entity.type
_entity.pdbx_description
1 polymer ?
#
loop_
_entity_poly.entity_id
_entity_poly.type
_entity_poly.pdbx_seq_one_letter_code
_entity_poly.pdbx_strand_id
1 'polypeptide(L)'
;MFTSTLFSLVFAMGVVNAAVIDKRVVTKVLVDSDLPSGWTDSGACIAEVTNRALTGVHYSDLTGMTRSACASYCSSNGYTLAGLQYSQECWCGSVLSNGASLYKTSTSCTMPCKGDSSSTCGGRNAISLLITDSALSTLSADLTTAPLVLPTGWAAASTACIAEPSSGKALTGARWADNSMTVNVCLSYCQNKGFIYAGIEYGRECYCGNSLVNGASLDKSSTGCTKTCASDSLHTCGGSNALQLYFNQPALPDGWSTASTSCVAEGTTGRALASASWADDSMTIYKCLNYCSNQGFQYGGVEFGRECYCGDSLVNGASLSLPSTNCNKACGGDSSRTCGGGNALQLYQNPSLALNLQQVGSYSYQGCIMEVNGRALTENSLVDDSMSIETCTSFCQSNGFSLAGLEFGNECYCGNSFSNGGSASTLSTQCYMKCAGNKGENCGGPNAIALWSAPIPTRQ
;
A
#
# COMPACT_ATOMS: atom_id res chain seq x y z
N MET A 1 34.78 -27.90 56.70
CA MET A 1 33.45 -27.24 56.62
C MET A 1 32.81 -27.71 55.33
N PHE A 2 31.80 -28.58 55.45
CA PHE A 2 31.16 -29.26 54.33
C PHE A 2 30.23 -28.32 53.56
N THR A 3 30.27 -28.41 52.24
CA THR A 3 29.32 -27.82 51.28
C THR A 3 28.15 -28.78 51.08
N SER A 4 26.92 -28.27 51.10
CA SER A 4 25.69 -29.04 50.85
C SER A 4 25.23 -28.87 49.41
N THR A 5 25.09 -30.00 48.71
CA THR A 5 24.34 -30.15 47.46
C THR A 5 23.11 -31.00 47.80
N LEU A 6 21.91 -30.47 47.54
CA LEU A 6 20.65 -31.20 47.75
C LEU A 6 20.19 -31.78 46.42
N PHE A 7 20.22 -33.11 46.32
CA PHE A 7 19.71 -33.89 45.20
C PHE A 7 18.17 -33.98 45.28
N SER A 8 17.52 -33.87 44.12
CA SER A 8 16.06 -33.88 43.97
C SER A 8 15.46 -35.27 44.23
N LEU A 9 14.36 -35.30 44.99
CA LEU A 9 13.49 -36.48 45.14
C LEU A 9 12.35 -36.41 44.13
N VAL A 10 12.18 -37.49 43.37
CA VAL A 10 11.08 -37.75 42.44
C VAL A 10 9.78 -37.97 43.23
N PHE A 11 8.71 -37.25 42.87
CA PHE A 11 7.33 -37.69 43.11
C PHE A 11 6.52 -37.49 41.84
N ALA A 12 6.08 -38.62 41.28
CA ALA A 12 5.11 -38.67 40.21
C ALA A 12 3.71 -38.41 40.78
N MET A 13 2.99 -37.43 40.22
CA MET A 13 1.53 -37.42 40.18
C MET A 13 1.11 -36.97 38.78
N GLY A 14 0.33 -37.83 38.13
CA GLY A 14 -0.03 -37.74 36.73
C GLY A 14 -0.83 -36.48 36.41
N VAL A 15 -0.46 -35.86 35.29
CA VAL A 15 -1.29 -34.88 34.59
C VAL A 15 -1.64 -35.51 33.25
N VAL A 16 -2.94 -35.63 33.00
CA VAL A 16 -3.55 -36.09 31.76
C VAL A 16 -3.02 -35.25 30.61
N ASN A 17 -2.33 -35.86 29.65
CA ASN A 17 -1.93 -35.18 28.41
C ASN A 17 -3.19 -34.84 27.60
N ALA A 18 -3.67 -33.61 27.68
CA ALA A 18 -4.45 -33.03 26.61
C ALA A 18 -3.47 -32.75 25.46
N ALA A 19 -3.41 -33.66 24.48
CA ALA A 19 -2.61 -33.45 23.28
C ALA A 19 -3.09 -32.16 22.58
N VAL A 20 -2.25 -31.13 22.60
CA VAL A 20 -2.43 -29.95 21.75
C VAL A 20 -2.22 -30.43 20.31
N ILE A 21 -3.29 -30.54 19.54
CA ILE A 21 -3.22 -30.92 18.12
C ILE A 21 -2.70 -29.71 17.35
N ASP A 22 -1.41 -29.74 16.98
CA ASP A 22 -0.79 -28.81 16.04
C ASP A 22 -1.22 -29.17 14.60
N LYS A 23 -1.40 -28.19 13.71
CA LYS A 23 -1.60 -28.41 12.26
C LYS A 23 -0.55 -29.34 11.65
N ARG A 24 0.66 -29.36 12.20
CA ARG A 24 1.76 -30.28 11.79
C ARG A 24 1.52 -31.75 12.17
N VAL A 25 0.61 -32.02 13.10
CA VAL A 25 0.20 -33.37 13.50
C VAL A 25 -0.92 -33.88 12.59
N VAL A 26 -1.81 -32.99 12.12
CA VAL A 26 -2.88 -33.31 11.16
C VAL A 26 -2.32 -33.86 9.84
N THR A 27 -1.21 -33.31 9.33
CA THR A 27 -0.53 -33.82 8.13
C THR A 27 0.07 -35.22 8.28
N LYS A 28 0.19 -35.75 9.51
CA LYS A 28 0.78 -37.08 9.77
C LYS A 28 -0.28 -38.16 9.98
N VAL A 29 -1.57 -37.81 10.10
CA VAL A 29 -2.65 -38.75 10.33
C VAL A 29 -3.14 -39.30 8.99
N LEU A 30 -2.92 -40.60 8.81
CA LEU A 30 -3.46 -41.56 7.83
C LEU A 30 -4.28 -40.96 6.68
N VAL A 31 -3.76 -41.09 5.46
CA VAL A 31 -4.53 -40.95 4.22
C VAL A 31 -5.64 -42.00 4.27
N ASP A 32 -6.85 -41.59 4.64
CA ASP A 32 -8.03 -42.45 4.61
C ASP A 32 -8.40 -42.66 3.14
N SER A 33 -8.25 -43.89 2.64
CA SER A 33 -8.47 -44.23 1.23
C SER A 33 -9.90 -43.98 0.75
N ASP A 34 -10.82 -43.76 1.69
CA ASP A 34 -12.24 -43.63 1.41
C ASP A 34 -12.69 -42.16 1.26
N LEU A 35 -11.83 -41.17 1.56
CA LEU A 35 -12.17 -39.75 1.42
C LEU A 35 -11.94 -39.23 -0.01
N PRO A 36 -12.71 -38.21 -0.45
CA PRO A 36 -12.47 -37.52 -1.73
C PRO A 36 -11.06 -36.93 -1.80
N SER A 37 -10.51 -36.83 -3.02
CA SER A 37 -9.20 -36.23 -3.23
C SER A 37 -9.10 -34.82 -2.62
N GLY A 38 -8.01 -34.56 -1.89
CA GLY A 38 -7.76 -33.30 -1.21
C GLY A 38 -8.44 -33.15 0.15
N TRP A 39 -9.16 -34.18 0.63
CA TRP A 39 -9.72 -34.25 1.99
C TRP A 39 -8.91 -35.20 2.86
N THR A 40 -8.72 -34.82 4.12
CA THR A 40 -8.04 -35.62 5.13
C THR A 40 -8.88 -35.65 6.41
N ASP A 41 -8.84 -36.77 7.13
CA ASP A 41 -9.32 -36.83 8.50
C ASP A 41 -8.37 -36.06 9.41
N SER A 42 -8.88 -35.01 10.06
CA SER A 42 -8.06 -34.26 11.01
C SER A 42 -7.67 -35.08 12.25
N GLY A 43 -8.35 -36.21 12.49
CA GLY A 43 -8.29 -36.98 13.73
C GLY A 43 -8.88 -36.24 14.93
N ALA A 44 -9.36 -35.02 14.74
CA ALA A 44 -9.82 -34.16 15.82
C ALA A 44 -11.29 -34.41 16.13
N CYS A 45 -11.57 -34.63 17.41
CA CYS A 45 -12.91 -34.55 17.97
C CYS A 45 -13.11 -33.15 18.54
N ILE A 46 -13.87 -32.31 17.85
CA ILE A 46 -14.05 -30.90 18.22
C ILE A 46 -15.31 -30.74 19.06
N ALA A 47 -15.19 -30.11 20.22
CA ALA A 47 -16.31 -29.80 21.10
C ALA A 47 -17.17 -28.68 20.50
N GLU A 48 -18.49 -28.87 20.49
CA GLU A 48 -19.44 -27.78 20.25
C GLU A 48 -19.66 -27.03 21.56
N VAL A 49 -19.28 -25.74 21.58
CA VAL A 49 -19.22 -24.96 22.83
C VAL A 49 -20.52 -24.21 23.09
N THR A 50 -20.88 -23.25 22.24
CA THR A 50 -22.09 -22.44 22.41
C THR A 50 -23.20 -22.81 21.43
N ASN A 51 -22.84 -23.29 20.24
CA ASN A 51 -23.75 -23.75 19.20
C ASN A 51 -22.95 -24.61 18.19
N ARG A 52 -23.54 -24.94 17.04
CA ARG A 52 -22.92 -25.77 16.00
C ARG A 52 -21.54 -25.27 15.59
N ALA A 53 -20.56 -26.16 15.57
CA ALA A 53 -19.18 -25.81 15.22
C ALA A 53 -19.04 -25.42 13.74
N LEU A 54 -19.90 -25.96 12.87
CA LEU A 54 -19.98 -25.65 11.45
C LEU A 54 -21.40 -25.19 11.11
N THR A 55 -21.53 -24.04 10.43
CA THR A 55 -22.79 -23.30 10.28
C THR A 55 -23.31 -23.24 8.84
N GLY A 56 -22.64 -23.91 7.91
CA GLY A 56 -23.05 -24.00 6.51
C GLY A 56 -24.19 -24.98 6.28
N VAL A 57 -24.30 -25.48 5.04
CA VAL A 57 -25.30 -26.49 4.68
C VAL A 57 -25.09 -27.79 5.47
N HIS A 58 -26.18 -28.51 5.73
CA HIS A 58 -26.14 -29.77 6.46
C HIS A 58 -27.20 -30.73 5.93
N TYR A 59 -27.03 -32.02 6.20
CA TYR A 59 -28.04 -33.05 5.99
C TYR A 59 -27.87 -34.18 7.00
N SER A 60 -28.89 -35.03 7.12
CA SER A 60 -28.83 -36.25 7.91
C SER A 60 -29.20 -37.45 7.05
N ASP A 61 -28.51 -38.57 7.27
CA ASP A 61 -28.82 -39.87 6.67
C ASP A 61 -28.82 -40.95 7.74
N LEU A 62 -30.01 -41.49 8.02
CA LEU A 62 -30.24 -42.46 9.09
C LEU A 62 -29.64 -43.84 8.81
N THR A 63 -29.27 -44.12 7.56
CA THR A 63 -28.84 -45.45 7.11
C THR A 63 -27.51 -45.45 6.39
N GLY A 64 -27.18 -44.40 5.65
CA GLY A 64 -26.06 -44.35 4.71
C GLY A 64 -24.96 -43.35 5.04
N MET A 65 -25.02 -42.66 6.20
CA MET A 65 -24.00 -41.65 6.53
C MET A 65 -22.60 -42.29 6.59
N THR A 66 -21.66 -41.76 5.81
CA THR A 66 -20.23 -42.09 5.84
C THR A 66 -19.39 -40.82 5.86
N ARG A 67 -18.13 -40.94 6.29
CA ARG A 67 -17.16 -39.83 6.25
C ARG A 67 -16.99 -39.29 4.83
N SER A 68 -16.86 -40.20 3.86
CA SER A 68 -16.74 -39.89 2.43
C SER A 68 -17.95 -39.15 1.86
N ALA A 69 -19.17 -39.61 2.18
CA ALA A 69 -20.41 -38.98 1.73
C ALA A 69 -20.55 -37.56 2.29
N CYS A 70 -20.15 -37.34 3.55
CA CYS A 70 -20.17 -36.01 4.14
C CYS A 70 -19.14 -35.07 3.51
N ALA A 71 -17.89 -35.51 3.35
CA ALA A 71 -16.85 -34.73 2.65
C ALA A 71 -17.25 -34.39 1.21
N SER A 72 -17.80 -35.36 0.47
CA SER A 72 -18.25 -35.14 -0.92
C SER A 72 -19.38 -34.11 -1.00
N TYR A 73 -20.33 -34.17 -0.08
CA TYR A 73 -21.42 -33.20 0.01
C TYR A 73 -20.91 -31.79 0.31
N CYS A 74 -20.03 -31.64 1.30
CA CYS A 74 -19.46 -30.33 1.64
C CYS A 74 -18.60 -29.77 0.51
N SER A 75 -17.78 -30.61 -0.13
CA SER A 75 -16.98 -30.24 -1.30
C SER A 75 -17.84 -29.75 -2.46
N SER A 76 -18.95 -30.43 -2.75
CA SER A 76 -19.87 -30.06 -3.83
C SER A 76 -20.61 -28.74 -3.57
N ASN A 77 -20.69 -28.33 -2.30
CA ASN A 77 -21.26 -27.06 -1.86
C ASN A 77 -20.20 -25.98 -1.59
N GLY A 78 -18.93 -26.22 -1.95
CA GLY A 78 -17.85 -25.24 -1.84
C GLY A 78 -17.29 -25.04 -0.42
N TYR A 79 -17.57 -25.97 0.50
CA TYR A 79 -17.06 -25.92 1.86
C TYR A 79 -15.76 -26.72 2.02
N THR A 80 -14.87 -26.23 2.87
CA THR A 80 -13.52 -26.78 3.06
C THR A 80 -13.36 -27.58 4.36
N LEU A 81 -14.39 -27.57 5.21
CA LEU A 81 -14.53 -28.37 6.43
C LEU A 81 -15.85 -29.16 6.39
N ALA A 82 -15.82 -30.37 6.93
CA ALA A 82 -16.99 -31.20 7.15
C ALA A 82 -16.96 -31.80 8.55
N GLY A 83 -18.09 -31.80 9.24
CA GLY A 83 -18.23 -32.27 10.62
C GLY A 83 -19.29 -33.35 10.69
N LEU A 84 -18.90 -34.54 11.13
CA LEU A 84 -19.84 -35.63 11.34
C LEU A 84 -20.29 -35.64 12.79
N GLN A 85 -21.59 -35.82 13.02
CA GLN A 85 -22.19 -35.83 14.35
C GLN A 85 -23.29 -36.88 14.50
N TYR A 86 -23.49 -37.40 15.71
CA TYR A 86 -24.59 -38.30 16.07
C TYR A 86 -24.73 -39.52 15.14
N SER A 87 -23.64 -40.07 14.60
CA SER A 87 -23.62 -41.17 13.61
C SER A 87 -24.19 -40.85 12.23
N GLN A 88 -25.01 -39.81 12.10
CA GLN A 88 -25.95 -39.68 10.99
C GLN A 88 -26.06 -38.26 10.43
N GLU A 89 -25.41 -37.28 11.03
CA GLU A 89 -25.47 -35.88 10.61
C GLU A 89 -24.15 -35.47 9.95
N CYS A 90 -24.27 -34.67 8.89
CA CYS A 90 -23.15 -34.04 8.20
C CYS A 90 -23.37 -32.52 8.21
N TRP A 91 -22.39 -31.79 8.73
CA TRP A 91 -22.41 -30.33 8.83
C TRP A 91 -21.23 -29.76 8.03
N CYS A 92 -21.48 -28.80 7.14
CA CYS A 92 -20.45 -28.17 6.34
C CYS A 92 -20.07 -26.79 6.89
N GLY A 93 -18.82 -26.39 6.70
CA GLY A 93 -18.36 -25.04 7.02
C GLY A 93 -17.01 -24.75 6.39
N SER A 94 -16.57 -23.51 6.47
CA SER A 94 -15.24 -23.10 5.96
C SER A 94 -14.33 -22.54 7.05
N VAL A 95 -14.84 -22.39 8.28
CA VAL A 95 -14.12 -22.15 9.53
C VAL A 95 -14.88 -22.78 10.69
N LEU A 96 -14.20 -23.05 11.80
CA LEU A 96 -14.83 -23.39 13.07
C LEU A 96 -15.46 -22.14 13.70
N SER A 97 -16.72 -22.26 14.10
CA SER A 97 -17.57 -21.18 14.60
C SER A 97 -18.02 -21.43 16.04
N ASN A 98 -18.72 -20.46 16.65
CA ASN A 98 -19.42 -20.62 17.93
C ASN A 98 -18.52 -21.14 19.08
N GLY A 99 -17.29 -20.61 19.14
CA GLY A 99 -16.30 -20.94 20.17
C GLY A 99 -15.59 -22.28 19.96
N ALA A 100 -15.93 -23.03 18.92
CA ALA A 100 -15.17 -24.19 18.50
C ALA A 100 -13.81 -23.76 17.91
N SER A 101 -12.78 -24.55 18.15
CA SER A 101 -11.46 -24.41 17.53
C SER A 101 -10.73 -25.74 17.59
N LEU A 102 -9.62 -25.89 16.85
CA LEU A 102 -8.79 -27.10 16.92
C LEU A 102 -8.27 -27.40 18.34
N TYR A 103 -8.23 -26.40 19.22
CA TYR A 103 -7.77 -26.56 20.60
C TYR A 103 -8.89 -26.88 21.59
N LYS A 104 -10.16 -26.82 21.15
CA LYS A 104 -11.33 -27.14 21.96
C LYS A 104 -11.82 -28.55 21.61
N THR A 105 -11.10 -29.54 22.11
CA THR A 105 -11.38 -30.95 21.83
C THR A 105 -12.40 -31.57 22.80
N SER A 106 -13.00 -32.68 22.39
CA SER A 106 -13.88 -33.52 23.19
C SER A 106 -13.44 -34.98 23.09
N THR A 107 -13.86 -35.81 24.05
CA THR A 107 -13.72 -37.27 23.97
C THR A 107 -15.03 -37.94 23.55
N SER A 108 -16.07 -37.14 23.23
CA SER A 108 -17.41 -37.66 22.96
C SER A 108 -17.57 -38.27 21.56
N CYS A 109 -16.60 -38.08 20.66
CA CYS A 109 -16.64 -38.67 19.32
C CYS A 109 -16.35 -40.16 19.36
N THR A 110 -17.37 -40.94 19.69
CA THR A 110 -17.30 -42.40 19.86
C THR A 110 -18.40 -43.11 19.07
N MET A 111 -19.26 -42.36 18.37
CA MET A 111 -20.40 -42.93 17.68
C MET A 111 -20.00 -43.38 16.28
N PRO A 112 -20.15 -44.66 15.91
CA PRO A 112 -19.83 -45.13 14.57
C PRO A 112 -20.79 -44.55 13.53
N CYS A 113 -20.37 -44.43 12.27
CA CYS A 113 -21.21 -43.94 11.19
C CYS A 113 -22.35 -44.92 10.86
N LYS A 114 -23.52 -44.42 10.45
CA LYS A 114 -24.66 -45.29 10.08
C LYS A 114 -24.38 -46.16 8.85
N GLY A 115 -23.72 -45.60 7.85
CA GLY A 115 -23.35 -46.28 6.61
C GLY A 115 -21.97 -46.95 6.64
N ASP A 116 -21.19 -46.76 7.70
CA ASP A 116 -19.87 -47.38 7.88
C ASP A 116 -19.54 -47.52 9.38
N SER A 117 -19.72 -48.72 9.92
CA SER A 117 -19.47 -48.96 11.34
C SER A 117 -17.98 -48.98 11.72
N SER A 118 -17.06 -48.99 10.74
CA SER A 118 -15.62 -48.99 11.00
C SER A 118 -15.07 -47.58 11.29
N SER A 119 -15.82 -46.56 10.87
CA SER A 119 -15.48 -45.14 11.03
C SER A 119 -16.28 -44.47 12.15
N THR A 120 -15.65 -43.53 12.86
CA THR A 120 -16.33 -42.66 13.83
C THR A 120 -16.99 -41.47 13.15
N CYS A 121 -18.25 -41.17 13.48
CA CYS A 121 -19.06 -40.06 13.00
C CYS A 121 -19.53 -39.16 14.16
N GLY A 122 -18.56 -38.61 14.88
CA GLY A 122 -18.79 -37.67 15.96
C GLY A 122 -19.46 -38.26 17.18
N GLY A 123 -20.15 -37.40 17.93
CA GLY A 123 -20.75 -37.74 19.21
C GLY A 123 -21.71 -36.68 19.74
N ARG A 124 -22.14 -36.85 20.99
CA ARG A 124 -22.99 -35.85 21.66
C ARG A 124 -22.21 -34.55 21.84
N ASN A 125 -22.69 -33.47 21.20
CA ASN A 125 -22.08 -32.13 21.24
C ASN A 125 -20.60 -32.10 20.81
N ALA A 126 -20.19 -33.01 19.92
CA ALA A 126 -18.85 -33.00 19.35
C ALA A 126 -18.84 -33.55 17.94
N ILE A 127 -18.07 -32.92 17.04
CA ILE A 127 -17.94 -33.34 15.65
C ILE A 127 -16.62 -34.06 15.41
N SER A 128 -16.65 -35.12 14.61
CA SER A 128 -15.45 -35.63 13.94
C SER A 128 -15.17 -34.75 12.73
N LEU A 129 -14.03 -34.06 12.72
CA LEU A 129 -13.71 -33.03 11.73
C LEU A 129 -12.91 -33.60 10.55
N LEU A 130 -13.40 -33.37 9.34
CA LEU A 130 -12.70 -33.54 8.07
C LEU A 130 -12.29 -32.17 7.53
N ILE A 131 -11.10 -32.11 6.93
CA ILE A 131 -10.50 -30.87 6.44
C ILE A 131 -9.87 -31.07 5.07
N THR A 132 -9.95 -30.05 4.22
CA THR A 132 -9.23 -30.03 2.93
C THR A 132 -7.79 -29.55 3.07
N ASP A 133 -6.92 -29.95 2.14
CA ASP A 133 -5.56 -29.42 2.02
C ASP A 133 -5.55 -27.89 1.85
N SER A 134 -6.56 -27.35 1.16
CA SER A 134 -6.76 -25.90 1.02
C SER A 134 -7.05 -25.23 2.36
N ALA A 135 -7.93 -25.79 3.20
CA ALA A 135 -8.19 -25.21 4.52
C ALA A 135 -6.96 -25.29 5.43
N LEU A 136 -6.19 -26.37 5.34
CA LEU A 136 -4.99 -26.54 6.15
C LEU A 136 -3.93 -25.47 5.84
N SER A 137 -3.75 -25.18 4.54
CA SER A 137 -2.78 -24.20 4.03
C SER A 137 -3.24 -22.75 4.12
N THR A 138 -4.55 -22.48 4.09
CA THR A 138 -5.06 -21.10 4.02
C THR A 138 -5.64 -20.58 5.32
N LEU A 139 -6.23 -21.40 6.19
CA LEU A 139 -6.88 -20.91 7.43
C LEU A 139 -5.87 -20.60 8.55
N SER A 140 -6.33 -19.91 9.59
CA SER A 140 -5.56 -19.72 10.84
C SER A 140 -5.19 -21.04 11.51
N ALA A 141 -4.19 -20.99 12.39
CA ALA A 141 -3.65 -22.16 13.09
C ALA A 141 -4.73 -23.01 13.79
N ASP A 142 -5.80 -22.38 14.27
CA ASP A 142 -6.92 -22.97 14.99
C ASP A 142 -8.20 -23.18 14.16
N LEU A 143 -8.12 -22.89 12.85
CA LEU A 143 -9.20 -22.97 11.84
C LEU A 143 -10.40 -22.07 12.09
N THR A 144 -10.27 -21.01 12.89
CA THR A 144 -11.39 -20.10 13.21
C THR A 144 -11.48 -18.89 12.27
N THR A 145 -10.43 -18.60 11.50
CA THR A 145 -10.40 -17.47 10.57
C THR A 145 -9.76 -17.83 9.23
N ALA A 146 -10.27 -17.24 8.15
CA ALA A 146 -9.65 -17.26 6.83
C ALA A 146 -8.99 -15.89 6.57
N PRO A 147 -7.68 -15.83 6.30
CA PRO A 147 -7.04 -14.60 5.85
C PRO A 147 -7.52 -14.24 4.44
N LEU A 148 -7.90 -12.97 4.26
CA LEU A 148 -8.30 -12.46 2.95
C LEU A 148 -7.08 -12.21 2.06
N VAL A 149 -6.97 -12.95 0.95
CA VAL A 149 -5.94 -12.72 -0.08
C VAL A 149 -6.52 -11.83 -1.18
N LEU A 150 -5.99 -10.61 -1.31
CA LEU A 150 -6.43 -9.63 -2.31
C LEU A 150 -5.74 -9.84 -3.66
N PRO A 151 -6.37 -9.43 -4.79
CA PRO A 151 -5.71 -9.44 -6.09
C PRO A 151 -4.47 -8.54 -6.12
N THR A 152 -3.49 -8.86 -6.97
CA THR A 152 -2.26 -8.08 -7.09
C THR A 152 -2.54 -6.59 -7.35
N GLY A 153 -1.88 -5.72 -6.59
CA GLY A 153 -2.06 -4.26 -6.66
C GLY A 153 -3.11 -3.70 -5.71
N TRP A 154 -4.02 -4.55 -5.20
CA TRP A 154 -5.02 -4.12 -4.23
C TRP A 154 -4.54 -4.22 -2.78
N ALA A 155 -4.91 -3.23 -1.99
CA ALA A 155 -4.75 -3.21 -0.54
C ALA A 155 -6.05 -2.75 0.14
N ALA A 156 -6.24 -3.16 1.39
CA ALA A 156 -7.26 -2.55 2.25
C ALA A 156 -6.83 -1.11 2.60
N ALA A 157 -7.76 -0.16 2.59
CA ALA A 157 -7.48 1.22 3.00
C ALA A 157 -7.02 1.27 4.47
N SER A 158 -6.23 2.30 4.83
CA SER A 158 -5.79 2.56 6.21
C SER A 158 -6.97 2.61 7.19
N THR A 159 -8.10 3.14 6.72
CA THR A 159 -9.43 2.95 7.31
C THR A 159 -10.27 2.07 6.38
N ALA A 160 -10.22 0.76 6.60
CA ALA A 160 -10.89 -0.21 5.75
C ALA A 160 -12.44 -0.12 5.80
N CYS A 161 -13.01 0.49 6.84
CA CYS A 161 -14.45 0.74 6.95
C CYS A 161 -14.72 2.23 7.15
N ILE A 162 -15.27 2.88 6.13
CA ILE A 162 -15.63 4.30 6.19
C ILE A 162 -17.15 4.48 6.24
N ALA A 163 -17.59 5.56 6.87
CA ALA A 163 -19.00 5.94 6.88
C ALA A 163 -19.42 6.41 5.48
N GLU A 164 -20.56 5.91 5.00
CA GLU A 164 -21.18 6.46 3.79
C GLU A 164 -21.66 7.90 4.07
N PRO A 165 -21.57 8.81 3.08
CA PRO A 165 -22.13 10.15 3.16
C PRO A 165 -23.62 10.18 3.53
N SER A 166 -24.05 11.27 4.18
CA SER A 166 -25.47 11.52 4.45
C SER A 166 -26.29 11.84 3.19
N SER A 167 -25.61 12.15 2.09
CA SER A 167 -26.22 12.38 0.77
C SER A 167 -25.28 11.86 -0.31
N GLY A 168 -25.83 11.10 -1.27
CA GLY A 168 -25.04 10.48 -2.34
C GLY A 168 -24.29 9.23 -1.90
N LYS A 169 -23.22 8.88 -2.63
CA LYS A 169 -22.35 7.73 -2.37
C LYS A 169 -20.89 8.15 -2.24
N ALA A 170 -20.09 7.44 -1.46
CA ALA A 170 -18.66 7.72 -1.35
C ALA A 170 -17.93 7.47 -2.68
N LEU A 171 -18.37 6.47 -3.45
CA LEU A 171 -17.85 6.13 -4.78
C LEU A 171 -18.98 6.23 -5.82
N THR A 172 -18.75 7.00 -6.88
CA THR A 172 -19.79 7.34 -7.89
C THR A 172 -19.47 6.87 -9.31
N GLY A 173 -18.43 6.04 -9.48
CA GLY A 173 -18.06 5.43 -10.76
C GLY A 173 -18.95 4.23 -11.10
N ALA A 174 -18.33 3.11 -11.51
CA ALA A 174 -19.08 1.90 -11.81
C ALA A 174 -19.70 1.29 -10.55
N ARG A 175 -20.86 0.64 -10.71
CA ARG A 175 -21.51 -0.13 -9.64
C ARG A 175 -22.00 -1.46 -10.17
N TRP A 176 -22.06 -2.46 -9.29
CA TRP A 176 -22.58 -3.78 -9.60
C TRP A 176 -23.08 -4.46 -8.32
N ALA A 177 -24.22 -5.15 -8.38
CA ALA A 177 -24.76 -5.90 -7.24
C ALA A 177 -25.16 -7.30 -7.69
N ASP A 178 -24.75 -8.32 -6.95
CA ASP A 178 -25.04 -9.73 -7.24
C ASP A 178 -24.89 -10.59 -5.97
N ASN A 179 -25.54 -11.75 -5.94
CA ASN A 179 -25.38 -12.71 -4.85
C ASN A 179 -24.04 -13.45 -4.92
N SER A 180 -23.33 -13.41 -6.05
CA SER A 180 -21.97 -13.93 -6.21
C SER A 180 -20.89 -13.03 -5.58
N MET A 181 -21.28 -11.97 -4.86
CA MET A 181 -20.33 -10.97 -4.36
C MET A 181 -19.37 -11.57 -3.34
N THR A 182 -18.07 -11.36 -3.60
CA THR A 182 -16.96 -11.53 -2.66
C THR A 182 -16.10 -10.29 -2.73
N VAL A 183 -15.13 -10.12 -1.81
CA VAL A 183 -14.19 -9.01 -1.91
C VAL A 183 -13.49 -9.01 -3.27
N ASN A 184 -12.83 -10.12 -3.62
CA ASN A 184 -12.02 -10.21 -4.83
C ASN A 184 -12.83 -9.99 -6.11
N VAL A 185 -14.08 -10.45 -6.13
CA VAL A 185 -15.00 -10.27 -7.26
C VAL A 185 -15.29 -8.78 -7.49
N CYS A 186 -15.50 -7.98 -6.44
CA CYS A 186 -15.64 -6.53 -6.56
C CYS A 186 -14.33 -5.86 -7.01
N LEU A 187 -13.19 -6.26 -6.43
CA LEU A 187 -11.88 -5.67 -6.76
C LEU A 187 -11.52 -5.90 -8.23
N SER A 188 -11.67 -7.12 -8.73
CA SER A 188 -11.44 -7.45 -10.15
C SER A 188 -12.42 -6.71 -11.07
N TYR A 189 -13.68 -6.53 -10.67
CA TYR A 189 -14.64 -5.73 -11.43
C TYR A 189 -14.19 -4.27 -11.57
N CYS A 190 -13.81 -3.62 -10.46
CA CYS A 190 -13.35 -2.23 -10.49
C CYS A 190 -12.03 -2.08 -11.26
N GLN A 191 -11.11 -3.03 -11.10
CA GLN A 191 -9.83 -3.05 -11.83
C GLN A 191 -10.04 -3.16 -13.34
N ASN A 192 -10.91 -4.07 -13.80
CA ASN A 192 -11.23 -4.23 -15.23
C ASN A 192 -11.89 -2.99 -15.85
N LYS A 193 -12.45 -2.11 -15.01
CA LYS A 193 -13.03 -0.83 -15.40
C LYS A 193 -12.07 0.35 -15.24
N GLY A 194 -10.83 0.12 -14.80
CA GLY A 194 -9.81 1.15 -14.62
C GLY A 194 -10.02 2.03 -13.39
N PHE A 195 -10.74 1.55 -12.37
CA PHE A 195 -10.94 2.28 -11.12
C PHE A 195 -9.90 1.91 -10.07
N ILE A 196 -9.41 2.91 -9.34
CA ILE A 196 -8.42 2.74 -8.27
C ILE A 196 -9.03 2.54 -6.88
N TYR A 197 -10.33 2.76 -6.70
CA TYR A 197 -11.07 2.43 -5.50
C TYR A 197 -12.17 1.43 -5.80
N ALA A 198 -12.35 0.50 -4.87
CA ALA A 198 -13.46 -0.42 -4.81
C ALA A 198 -14.00 -0.44 -3.39
N GLY A 199 -15.31 -0.34 -3.25
CA GLY A 199 -15.99 -0.38 -1.97
C GLY A 199 -17.17 -1.32 -2.03
N ILE A 200 -17.40 -2.06 -0.94
CA ILE A 200 -18.50 -3.02 -0.86
C ILE A 200 -19.45 -2.60 0.25
N GLU A 201 -20.75 -2.67 -0.04
CA GLU A 201 -21.83 -2.45 0.93
C GLU A 201 -22.82 -3.61 0.94
N TYR A 202 -23.53 -3.74 2.07
CA TYR A 202 -24.66 -4.68 2.25
C TYR A 202 -24.36 -6.14 1.86
N GLY A 203 -23.09 -6.55 1.87
CA GLY A 203 -22.66 -7.90 1.51
C GLY A 203 -22.69 -8.21 0.01
N ARG A 204 -23.35 -7.38 -0.82
CA ARG A 204 -23.65 -7.73 -2.21
C ARG A 204 -23.43 -6.60 -3.22
N GLU A 205 -23.13 -5.38 -2.78
CA GLU A 205 -23.11 -4.20 -3.63
C GLU A 205 -21.68 -3.67 -3.75
N CYS A 206 -21.13 -3.72 -4.96
CA CYS A 206 -19.81 -3.21 -5.31
C CYS A 206 -19.94 -1.82 -5.94
N TYR A 207 -19.11 -0.90 -5.48
CA TYR A 207 -19.00 0.48 -5.94
C TYR A 207 -17.54 0.77 -6.29
N CYS A 208 -17.30 1.44 -7.41
CA CYS A 208 -15.97 1.78 -7.90
C CYS A 208 -15.82 3.29 -8.03
N GLY A 209 -14.59 3.79 -7.94
CA GLY A 209 -14.31 5.20 -8.19
C GLY A 209 -12.82 5.49 -8.28
N ASN A 210 -12.50 6.74 -8.62
CA ASN A 210 -11.12 7.25 -8.62
C ASN A 210 -10.87 8.29 -7.53
N SER A 211 -11.90 8.60 -6.75
CA SER A 211 -11.85 9.52 -5.62
C SER A 211 -13.00 9.22 -4.66
N LEU A 212 -12.82 9.58 -3.40
CA LEU A 212 -13.89 9.65 -2.41
C LEU A 212 -14.62 10.99 -2.59
N VAL A 213 -15.94 10.96 -2.74
CA VAL A 213 -16.76 12.15 -2.98
C VAL A 213 -17.85 12.32 -1.92
N ASN A 214 -18.63 13.40 -2.01
CA ASN A 214 -19.73 13.71 -1.09
C ASN A 214 -19.29 13.79 0.39
N GLY A 215 -18.03 14.19 0.62
CA GLY A 215 -17.46 14.33 1.96
C GLY A 215 -17.08 13.01 2.62
N ALA A 216 -17.06 11.89 1.90
CA ALA A 216 -16.38 10.69 2.36
C ALA A 216 -14.87 10.94 2.48
N SER A 217 -14.25 10.41 3.52
CA SER A 217 -12.79 10.47 3.76
C SER A 217 -12.37 9.24 4.55
N LEU A 218 -11.09 8.90 4.50
CA LEU A 218 -10.48 7.86 5.34
C LEU A 218 -10.51 8.21 6.83
N ASP A 219 -10.68 9.49 7.19
CA ASP A 219 -10.79 9.90 8.61
C ASP A 219 -12.16 9.63 9.21
N LYS A 220 -13.16 9.34 8.36
CA LYS A 220 -14.54 9.07 8.78
C LYS A 220 -14.75 7.57 8.93
N SER A 221 -14.11 6.98 9.94
CA SER A 221 -14.26 5.55 10.21
C SER A 221 -15.69 5.19 10.61
N SER A 222 -16.07 3.94 10.32
CA SER A 222 -17.33 3.34 10.72
C SER A 222 -17.08 1.97 11.32
N THR A 223 -17.91 1.56 12.27
CA THR A 223 -17.96 0.18 12.78
C THR A 223 -19.03 -0.64 12.07
N GLY A 224 -19.70 -0.07 11.07
CA GLY A 224 -20.85 -0.67 10.40
C GLY A 224 -20.50 -1.81 9.44
N CYS A 225 -19.23 -2.01 9.07
CA CYS A 225 -18.79 -3.07 8.15
C CYS A 225 -18.79 -4.46 8.81
N THR A 226 -19.99 -4.96 9.08
CA THR A 226 -20.25 -6.22 9.81
C THR A 226 -21.02 -7.23 8.97
N LYS A 227 -21.43 -6.86 7.75
CA LYS A 227 -22.15 -7.77 6.85
C LYS A 227 -21.13 -8.64 6.13
N THR A 228 -21.36 -9.95 6.15
CA THR A 228 -20.57 -10.89 5.36
C THR A 228 -20.89 -10.74 3.87
N CYS A 229 -19.95 -11.13 3.02
CA CYS A 229 -20.20 -11.14 1.57
C CYS A 229 -21.27 -12.20 1.22
N ALA A 230 -22.05 -11.93 0.17
CA ALA A 230 -23.16 -12.78 -0.24
C ALA A 230 -22.71 -14.18 -0.68
N SER A 231 -21.53 -14.29 -1.31
CA SER A 231 -20.93 -15.54 -1.74
C SER A 231 -19.63 -15.88 -0.99
N ASP A 232 -19.37 -15.20 0.12
CA ASP A 232 -18.21 -15.46 0.97
C ASP A 232 -18.54 -15.08 2.41
N SER A 233 -19.01 -16.06 3.19
CA SER A 233 -19.41 -15.86 4.58
C SER A 233 -18.22 -15.68 5.53
N LEU A 234 -16.98 -15.85 5.05
CA LEU A 234 -15.77 -15.76 5.88
C LEU A 234 -15.23 -14.33 5.98
N HIS A 235 -15.58 -13.48 5.02
CA HIS A 235 -15.11 -12.10 4.96
C HIS A 235 -16.27 -11.11 5.00
N THR A 236 -15.99 -9.94 5.57
CA THR A 236 -16.96 -8.83 5.57
C THR A 236 -16.94 -8.11 4.22
N CYS A 237 -18.11 -7.60 3.84
CA CYS A 237 -18.37 -6.84 2.63
C CYS A 237 -19.27 -5.64 2.98
N GLY A 238 -18.78 -4.78 3.87
CA GLY A 238 -19.44 -3.54 4.27
C GLY A 238 -20.62 -3.73 5.21
N GLY A 239 -21.54 -2.76 5.20
CA GLY A 239 -22.75 -2.82 6.01
C GLY A 239 -23.65 -1.61 5.81
N SER A 240 -24.61 -1.42 6.72
CA SER A 240 -25.58 -0.33 6.59
C SER A 240 -24.89 1.02 6.81
N ASN A 241 -24.95 1.90 5.82
CA ASN A 241 -24.25 3.20 5.79
C ASN A 241 -22.74 3.09 6.06
N ALA A 242 -22.13 1.97 5.65
CA ALA A 242 -20.71 1.72 5.88
C ALA A 242 -20.10 1.01 4.67
N LEU A 243 -19.13 1.66 4.05
CA LEU A 243 -18.42 1.16 2.88
C LEU A 243 -17.12 0.51 3.32
N GLN A 244 -16.97 -0.77 2.98
CA GLN A 244 -15.69 -1.45 3.17
C GLN A 244 -14.80 -1.17 1.97
N LEU A 245 -13.75 -0.36 2.16
CA LEU A 245 -12.97 0.28 1.11
C LEU A 245 -11.63 -0.40 0.88
N TYR A 246 -11.33 -0.60 -0.40
CA TYR A 246 -10.08 -1.09 -0.94
C TYR A 246 -9.58 -0.14 -2.02
N PHE A 247 -8.28 -0.16 -2.26
CA PHE A 247 -7.68 0.64 -3.32
C PHE A 247 -6.62 -0.13 -4.08
N ASN A 248 -6.48 0.19 -5.36
CA ASN A 248 -5.48 -0.32 -6.29
C ASN A 248 -4.82 0.87 -6.95
N GLN A 249 -3.85 1.44 -6.25
CA GLN A 249 -3.07 2.54 -6.77
C GLN A 249 -1.68 1.99 -7.16
N PRO A 250 -1.18 2.29 -8.37
CA PRO A 250 0.22 2.05 -8.68
C PRO A 250 1.08 2.69 -7.59
N ALA A 251 2.19 2.05 -7.22
CA ALA A 251 3.07 2.61 -6.20
C ALA A 251 3.57 4.02 -6.57
N LEU A 252 3.73 4.30 -7.88
CA LEU A 252 4.18 5.57 -8.45
C LEU A 252 3.43 5.86 -9.77
N PRO A 253 3.20 7.13 -10.15
CA PRO A 253 2.70 7.49 -11.49
C PRO A 253 3.74 7.24 -12.58
N ASP A 254 3.31 7.25 -13.84
CA ASP A 254 4.20 7.03 -14.99
C ASP A 254 5.36 8.04 -15.01
N GLY A 255 6.57 7.54 -15.32
CA GLY A 255 7.80 8.35 -15.36
C GLY A 255 8.43 8.63 -14.00
N TRP A 256 7.75 8.33 -12.88
CA TRP A 256 8.29 8.51 -11.55
C TRP A 256 9.05 7.27 -11.06
N SER A 257 10.19 7.50 -10.42
CA SER A 257 10.97 6.50 -9.70
C SER A 257 11.41 7.01 -8.34
N THR A 258 11.83 6.12 -7.44
CA THR A 258 12.58 6.53 -6.25
C THR A 258 13.85 7.28 -6.65
N ALA A 259 14.22 8.31 -5.90
CA ALA A 259 15.52 8.97 -6.07
C ALA A 259 16.66 8.04 -5.62
N SER A 260 17.90 8.33 -6.06
CA SER A 260 19.10 7.57 -5.67
C SER A 260 19.33 7.56 -4.16
N THR A 261 19.07 8.69 -3.51
CA THR A 261 18.88 8.79 -2.06
C THR A 261 17.40 9.02 -1.79
N SER A 262 16.70 7.97 -1.37
CA SER A 262 15.24 8.02 -1.21
C SER A 262 14.77 8.64 0.10
N CYS A 263 15.63 8.77 1.11
CA CYS A 263 15.31 9.46 2.37
C CYS A 263 16.35 10.55 2.65
N VAL A 264 15.92 11.81 2.56
CA VAL A 264 16.76 13.00 2.65
C VAL A 264 16.39 13.77 3.91
N ALA A 265 17.39 14.29 4.64
CA ALA A 265 17.12 15.19 5.75
C ALA A 265 16.50 16.51 5.22
N GLU A 266 15.53 17.05 5.95
CA GLU A 266 15.00 18.39 5.64
C GLU A 266 16.10 19.46 5.68
N GLY A 267 15.85 20.59 5.02
CA GLY A 267 16.79 21.70 5.00
C GLY A 267 16.98 22.30 6.40
N THR A 268 18.19 22.82 6.67
CA THR A 268 18.52 23.46 7.96
C THR A 268 17.89 24.83 8.12
N THR A 269 17.50 25.47 7.01
CA THR A 269 16.89 26.82 6.99
C THR A 269 15.47 26.83 6.41
N GLY A 270 14.88 25.66 6.14
CA GLY A 270 13.56 25.55 5.50
C GLY A 270 13.35 24.19 4.83
N ARG A 271 12.32 24.10 3.99
CA ARG A 271 11.95 22.85 3.32
C ARG A 271 12.99 22.41 2.30
N ALA A 272 13.23 21.11 2.21
CA ALA A 272 14.11 20.51 1.21
C ALA A 272 13.57 20.72 -0.22
N LEU A 273 12.25 20.63 -0.41
CA LEU A 273 11.54 21.04 -1.63
C LEU A 273 10.60 22.19 -1.28
N ALA A 274 10.82 23.36 -1.86
CA ALA A 274 10.15 24.60 -1.44
C ALA A 274 9.25 25.24 -2.51
N SER A 275 9.09 24.61 -3.69
CA SER A 275 8.41 25.25 -4.83
C SER A 275 6.89 25.13 -4.75
N ALA A 276 6.36 23.93 -4.55
CA ALA A 276 4.93 23.71 -4.35
C ALA A 276 4.69 22.69 -3.24
N SER A 277 3.59 22.84 -2.52
CA SER A 277 3.21 21.91 -1.46
C SER A 277 1.72 21.67 -1.43
N TRP A 278 1.35 20.51 -0.88
CA TRP A 278 -0.03 20.11 -0.67
C TRP A 278 -0.11 19.14 0.50
N ALA A 279 -1.19 19.19 1.28
CA ALA A 279 -1.40 18.27 2.39
C ALA A 279 -2.80 17.65 2.32
N ASP A 280 -2.88 16.36 2.63
CA ASP A 280 -4.10 15.56 2.61
C ASP A 280 -3.94 14.45 3.67
N ASP A 281 -4.93 14.29 4.55
CA ASP A 281 -4.90 13.23 5.57
C ASP A 281 -4.94 11.83 4.95
N SER A 282 -5.40 11.74 3.70
CA SER A 282 -5.37 10.54 2.86
C SER A 282 -4.23 10.56 1.83
N MET A 283 -3.09 11.18 2.16
CA MET A 283 -1.91 11.23 1.27
C MET A 283 -1.39 9.83 0.93
N THR A 284 -1.10 9.62 -0.35
CA THR A 284 -0.33 8.48 -0.85
C THR A 284 0.87 9.00 -1.64
N ILE A 285 1.89 8.17 -1.84
CA ILE A 285 3.03 8.54 -2.68
C ILE A 285 2.52 8.98 -4.06
N TYR A 286 1.67 8.16 -4.71
CA TYR A 286 1.12 8.48 -6.03
C TYR A 286 0.37 9.80 -6.06
N LYS A 287 -0.48 10.10 -5.05
CA LYS A 287 -1.19 11.39 -4.97
C LYS A 287 -0.21 12.56 -5.00
N CYS A 288 0.84 12.50 -4.20
CA CYS A 288 1.86 13.54 -4.16
C CYS A 288 2.57 13.69 -5.52
N LEU A 289 3.04 12.59 -6.09
CA LEU A 289 3.80 12.62 -7.35
C LEU A 289 2.94 13.05 -8.54
N ASN A 290 1.66 12.67 -8.56
CA ASN A 290 0.71 13.15 -9.55
C ASN A 290 0.45 14.66 -9.41
N TYR A 291 0.36 15.16 -8.18
CA TYR A 291 0.32 16.60 -7.92
C TYR A 291 1.58 17.31 -8.45
N CYS A 292 2.78 16.84 -8.09
CA CYS A 292 4.04 17.42 -8.56
C CYS A 292 4.17 17.37 -10.09
N SER A 293 3.72 16.28 -10.73
CA SER A 293 3.68 16.16 -12.18
C SER A 293 2.76 17.20 -12.82
N ASN A 294 1.58 17.45 -12.24
CA ASN A 294 0.66 18.47 -12.73
C ASN A 294 1.18 19.90 -12.51
N GLN A 295 2.06 20.10 -11.53
CA GLN A 295 2.79 21.35 -11.32
C GLN A 295 4.05 21.46 -12.22
N GLY A 296 4.45 20.38 -12.91
CA GLY A 296 5.60 20.36 -13.80
C GLY A 296 6.96 20.23 -13.10
N PHE A 297 6.99 19.77 -11.84
CA PHE A 297 8.24 19.63 -11.07
C PHE A 297 8.83 18.23 -11.17
N GLN A 298 10.16 18.15 -11.31
CA GLN A 298 10.85 16.87 -11.45
C GLN A 298 11.01 16.10 -10.14
N TYR A 299 11.09 16.80 -9.01
CA TYR A 299 11.14 16.16 -7.69
C TYR A 299 9.80 16.30 -6.99
N GLY A 300 9.44 15.21 -6.32
CA GLY A 300 8.31 15.11 -5.44
C GLY A 300 8.73 14.37 -4.19
N GLY A 301 8.31 14.84 -3.04
CA GLY A 301 8.66 14.27 -1.76
C GLY A 301 7.48 14.26 -0.81
N VAL A 302 7.33 13.16 -0.10
CA VAL A 302 6.30 13.00 0.93
C VAL A 302 6.92 13.11 2.32
N GLU A 303 6.25 13.81 3.22
CA GLU A 303 6.68 14.03 4.60
C GLU A 303 5.52 13.79 5.59
N PHE A 304 5.88 13.33 6.79
CA PHE A 304 5.02 13.20 7.96
C PHE A 304 3.70 12.42 7.76
N GLY A 305 3.60 11.61 6.71
CA GLY A 305 2.44 10.78 6.39
C GLY A 305 1.31 11.50 5.65
N ARG A 306 1.32 12.83 5.58
CA ARG A 306 0.21 13.63 5.01
C ARG A 306 0.64 14.76 4.08
N GLU A 307 1.93 15.07 4.05
CA GLU A 307 2.46 16.25 3.38
C GLU A 307 3.14 15.85 2.08
N CYS A 308 3.00 16.69 1.07
CA CYS A 308 3.62 16.58 -0.24
C CYS A 308 4.34 17.89 -0.56
N TYR A 309 5.56 17.77 -1.07
CA TYR A 309 6.41 18.87 -1.49
C TYR A 309 6.99 18.59 -2.87
N CYS A 310 7.10 19.61 -3.70
CA CYS A 310 7.58 19.52 -5.07
C CYS A 310 8.65 20.58 -5.33
N GLY A 311 9.55 20.30 -6.27
CA GLY A 311 10.53 21.26 -6.73
C GLY A 311 11.43 20.69 -7.82
N ASP A 312 12.31 21.53 -8.36
CA ASP A 312 13.31 21.09 -9.34
C ASP A 312 14.71 20.90 -8.75
N SER A 313 14.89 21.25 -7.49
CA SER A 313 16.15 21.09 -6.77
C SER A 313 15.92 20.97 -5.27
N LEU A 314 16.90 20.37 -4.58
CA LEU A 314 16.96 20.40 -3.13
C LEU A 314 17.55 21.73 -2.68
N VAL A 315 16.87 22.41 -1.75
CA VAL A 315 17.24 23.76 -1.27
C VAL A 315 17.40 23.78 0.25
N ASN A 316 17.73 24.96 0.80
CA ASN A 316 17.84 25.18 2.26
C ASN A 316 18.84 24.28 2.98
N GLY A 317 19.90 23.84 2.28
CA GLY A 317 20.94 22.96 2.82
C GLY A 317 20.61 21.47 2.77
N ALA A 318 19.45 21.08 2.21
CA ALA A 318 19.18 19.67 1.90
C ALA A 318 20.05 19.19 0.73
N SER A 319 20.46 17.93 0.76
CA SER A 319 21.33 17.34 -0.28
C SER A 319 21.14 15.82 -0.32
N LEU A 320 21.32 15.22 -1.49
CA LEU A 320 21.36 13.76 -1.65
C LEU A 320 22.51 13.10 -0.87
N SER A 321 23.54 13.86 -0.51
CA SER A 321 24.66 13.43 0.35
C SER A 321 24.36 13.51 1.86
N LEU A 322 23.18 14.03 2.23
CA LEU A 322 22.72 14.17 3.61
C LEU A 322 21.45 13.31 3.83
N PRO A 323 21.58 11.98 3.80
CA PRO A 323 20.44 11.10 3.99
C PRO A 323 19.89 11.18 5.41
N SER A 324 18.61 10.84 5.56
CA SER A 324 17.97 10.58 6.84
C SER A 324 17.61 9.10 6.95
N THR A 325 17.46 8.61 8.18
CA THR A 325 16.90 7.27 8.47
C THR A 325 15.47 7.34 8.97
N ASN A 326 14.91 8.54 9.10
CA ASN A 326 13.59 8.78 9.71
C ASN A 326 12.42 8.69 8.73
N CYS A 327 12.60 8.17 7.50
CA CYS A 327 11.49 7.94 6.57
C CYS A 327 10.68 6.67 6.93
N ASN A 328 10.08 6.66 8.11
CA ASN A 328 9.40 5.51 8.72
C ASN A 328 7.92 5.78 9.03
N LYS A 329 7.40 6.96 8.71
CA LYS A 329 6.00 7.32 8.93
C LYS A 329 5.13 6.70 7.86
N ALA A 330 4.12 5.93 8.25
CA ALA A 330 3.14 5.40 7.30
C ALA A 330 2.39 6.53 6.58
N CYS A 331 2.08 6.35 5.30
CA CYS A 331 1.21 7.26 4.56
C CYS A 331 -0.22 7.22 5.13
N GLY A 332 -0.89 8.37 5.23
CA GLY A 332 -2.27 8.45 5.74
C GLY A 332 -3.28 7.74 4.84
N GLY A 333 -3.04 7.76 3.52
CA GLY A 333 -3.87 7.07 2.52
C GLY A 333 -3.44 5.63 2.19
N ASP A 334 -2.23 5.22 2.59
CA ASP A 334 -1.69 3.88 2.31
C ASP A 334 -0.72 3.46 3.42
N SER A 335 -1.24 2.78 4.45
CA SER A 335 -0.43 2.36 5.60
C SER A 335 0.56 1.23 5.28
N SER A 336 0.51 0.65 4.06
CA SER A 336 1.48 -0.35 3.62
C SER A 336 2.79 0.29 3.12
N ARG A 337 2.82 1.61 2.97
CA ARG A 337 3.96 2.39 2.48
C ARG A 337 4.36 3.47 3.48
N THR A 338 5.60 3.93 3.36
CA THR A 338 6.12 5.07 4.12
C THR A 338 6.01 6.35 3.30
N CYS A 339 5.74 7.45 4.01
CA CYS A 339 5.65 8.81 3.48
C CYS A 339 6.49 9.77 4.34
N GLY A 340 7.81 9.56 4.30
CA GLY A 340 8.78 10.37 5.04
C GLY A 340 8.72 10.16 6.56
N GLY A 341 9.03 11.21 7.31
CA GLY A 341 8.91 11.24 8.78
C GLY A 341 9.31 12.60 9.35
N GLY A 342 9.62 12.68 10.65
CA GLY A 342 9.96 13.96 11.27
C GLY A 342 11.28 14.52 10.73
N ASN A 343 11.24 15.69 10.07
CA ASN A 343 12.37 16.33 9.39
C ASN A 343 13.06 15.41 8.36
N ALA A 344 12.28 14.56 7.68
CA ALA A 344 12.79 13.57 6.74
C ALA A 344 11.87 13.44 5.52
N LEU A 345 12.36 13.91 4.38
CA LEU A 345 11.67 13.87 3.10
C LEU A 345 11.95 12.53 2.41
N GLN A 346 10.90 11.80 2.08
CA GLN A 346 11.04 10.63 1.21
C GLN A 346 10.92 11.07 -0.25
N LEU A 347 12.04 11.02 -0.98
CA LEU A 347 12.24 11.70 -2.26
C LEU A 347 12.06 10.77 -3.46
N TYR A 348 11.37 11.30 -4.47
CA TYR A 348 11.12 10.69 -5.77
C TYR A 348 11.46 11.67 -6.87
N GLN A 349 11.69 11.13 -8.06
CA GLN A 349 12.05 11.92 -9.22
C GLN A 349 11.31 11.43 -10.47
N ASN A 350 11.02 12.36 -11.36
CA ASN A 350 10.60 12.09 -12.73
C ASN A 350 11.56 12.81 -13.68
N PRO A 351 12.58 12.12 -14.21
CA PRO A 351 13.58 12.72 -15.08
C PRO A 351 13.01 13.34 -16.37
N SER A 352 11.84 12.91 -16.82
CA SER A 352 11.20 13.51 -18.01
C SER A 352 10.64 14.91 -17.76
N LEU A 353 10.44 15.27 -16.49
CA LEU A 353 10.04 16.60 -16.05
C LEU A 353 11.23 17.46 -15.62
N ALA A 354 12.45 16.93 -15.68
CA ALA A 354 13.64 17.70 -15.34
C ALA A 354 13.71 18.94 -16.23
N LEU A 355 13.72 20.12 -15.61
CA LEU A 355 14.26 21.31 -16.26
C LEU A 355 15.63 20.93 -16.79
N ASN A 356 15.80 20.98 -18.12
CA ASN A 356 16.97 20.52 -18.87
C ASN A 356 18.26 20.62 -18.03
N LEU A 357 18.72 19.53 -17.41
CA LEU A 357 19.90 19.45 -16.53
C LEU A 357 21.21 19.56 -17.33
N GLN A 358 21.22 20.45 -18.30
CA GLN A 358 22.35 20.72 -19.14
C GLN A 358 23.47 21.27 -18.26
N GLN A 359 24.65 20.66 -18.39
CA GLN A 359 25.88 21.13 -17.77
C GLN A 359 26.82 21.57 -18.88
N VAL A 360 27.38 22.77 -18.74
CA VAL A 360 28.35 23.34 -19.67
C VAL A 360 29.57 23.79 -18.85
N GLY A 361 30.68 23.07 -19.00
CA GLY A 361 31.84 23.23 -18.12
C GLY A 361 31.48 22.96 -16.65
N SER A 362 31.79 23.91 -15.76
CA SER A 362 31.44 23.83 -14.33
C SER A 362 30.05 24.38 -14.00
N TYR A 363 29.31 24.87 -15.01
CA TYR A 363 28.02 25.50 -14.84
C TYR A 363 26.89 24.50 -15.12
N SER A 364 25.91 24.45 -14.22
CA SER A 364 24.68 23.67 -14.36
C SER A 364 23.50 24.60 -14.59
N TYR A 365 22.61 24.25 -15.52
CA TYR A 365 21.38 24.99 -15.74
C TYR A 365 20.50 24.95 -14.49
N GLN A 366 20.06 26.11 -14.03
CA GLN A 366 19.24 26.28 -12.85
C GLN A 366 17.76 26.52 -13.18
N GLY A 367 17.44 26.68 -14.47
CA GLY A 367 16.08 26.93 -14.91
C GLY A 367 15.92 28.29 -15.60
N CYS A 368 14.70 28.50 -16.07
CA CYS A 368 14.30 29.78 -16.65
C CYS A 368 13.67 30.64 -15.56
N ILE A 369 14.27 31.81 -15.32
CA ILE A 369 13.90 32.69 -14.22
C ILE A 369 13.31 33.98 -14.78
N MET A 370 12.23 34.47 -14.18
CA MET A 370 11.62 35.76 -14.54
C MET A 370 12.57 36.90 -14.18
N GLU A 371 12.78 37.82 -15.11
CA GLU A 371 13.53 39.06 -14.88
C GLU A 371 12.72 40.03 -14.01
N VAL A 372 13.40 40.95 -13.32
CA VAL A 372 12.77 41.89 -12.39
C VAL A 372 12.79 43.32 -12.95
N ASN A 373 12.32 44.30 -12.18
CA ASN A 373 12.49 45.70 -12.56
C ASN A 373 13.97 46.09 -12.40
N GLY A 374 14.73 45.97 -13.50
CA GLY A 374 16.19 46.06 -13.54
C GLY A 374 16.84 44.67 -13.53
N ARG A 375 18.15 44.58 -13.79
CA ARG A 375 18.82 43.29 -14.01
C ARG A 375 18.96 42.43 -12.75
N ALA A 376 18.63 41.14 -12.87
CA ALA A 376 18.82 40.14 -11.82
C ALA A 376 20.30 39.84 -11.53
N LEU A 377 21.18 39.93 -12.53
CA LEU A 377 22.63 39.82 -12.41
C LEU A 377 23.28 41.11 -12.94
N THR A 378 24.07 41.78 -12.11
CA THR A 378 24.54 43.16 -12.40
C THR A 378 26.06 43.34 -12.37
N GLU A 379 26.82 42.30 -12.04
CA GLU A 379 28.26 42.45 -11.74
C GLU A 379 29.12 42.52 -13.00
N ASN A 380 28.82 41.73 -14.02
CA ASN A 380 29.48 41.81 -15.32
C ASN A 380 28.52 41.38 -16.45
N SER A 381 28.83 41.77 -17.69
CA SER A 381 28.00 41.42 -18.84
C SER A 381 28.79 41.38 -20.14
N LEU A 382 28.28 40.62 -21.10
CA LEU A 382 28.80 40.50 -22.46
C LEU A 382 27.61 40.45 -23.42
N VAL A 383 27.69 41.20 -24.52
CA VAL A 383 26.79 41.05 -25.66
C VAL A 383 27.61 40.55 -26.84
N ASP A 384 27.16 39.47 -27.48
CA ASP A 384 27.90 38.81 -28.56
C ASP A 384 26.94 38.30 -29.65
N ASP A 385 27.16 38.68 -30.91
CA ASP A 385 26.36 38.21 -32.05
C ASP A 385 26.56 36.71 -32.35
N SER A 386 27.56 36.10 -31.72
CA SER A 386 27.86 34.67 -31.73
C SER A 386 27.61 33.99 -30.37
N MET A 387 26.75 34.57 -29.52
CA MET A 387 26.43 34.02 -28.19
C MET A 387 25.99 32.55 -28.24
N SER A 388 26.52 31.77 -27.31
CA SER A 388 26.09 30.41 -26.95
C SER A 388 26.14 30.27 -25.43
N ILE A 389 25.60 29.17 -24.91
CA ILE A 389 25.67 28.84 -23.48
C ILE A 389 27.14 28.74 -23.03
N GLU A 390 28.00 28.10 -23.84
CA GLU A 390 29.45 27.97 -23.60
C GLU A 390 30.14 29.34 -23.55
N THR A 391 29.79 30.25 -24.47
CA THR A 391 30.36 31.60 -24.50
C THR A 391 30.06 32.35 -23.20
N CYS A 392 28.80 32.36 -22.77
CA CYS A 392 28.42 33.07 -21.55
C CYS A 392 29.01 32.44 -20.29
N THR A 393 28.88 31.12 -20.14
CA THR A 393 29.38 30.42 -18.94
C THR A 393 30.90 30.51 -18.83
N SER A 394 31.64 30.40 -19.93
CA SER A 394 33.09 30.57 -19.94
C SER A 394 33.50 32.00 -19.60
N PHE A 395 32.79 33.00 -20.12
CA PHE A 395 33.03 34.40 -19.79
C PHE A 395 32.80 34.70 -18.30
N CYS A 396 31.69 34.24 -17.73
CA CYS A 396 31.43 34.43 -16.30
C CYS A 396 32.44 33.67 -15.45
N GLN A 397 32.83 32.45 -15.84
CA GLN A 397 33.85 31.66 -15.16
C GLN A 397 35.22 32.35 -15.15
N SER A 398 35.69 32.84 -16.30
CA SER A 398 37.01 33.47 -16.42
C SER A 398 37.11 34.77 -15.62
N ASN A 399 35.97 35.40 -15.32
CA ASN A 399 35.89 36.60 -14.48
C ASN A 399 35.55 36.29 -13.02
N GLY A 400 35.53 35.01 -12.62
CA GLY A 400 35.38 34.60 -11.22
C GLY A 400 33.95 34.69 -10.67
N PHE A 401 32.94 34.65 -11.54
CA PHE A 401 31.55 34.60 -11.14
C PHE A 401 31.07 33.16 -11.00
N SER A 402 30.06 32.97 -10.15
CA SER A 402 29.39 31.68 -9.90
C SER A 402 28.00 31.60 -10.54
N LEU A 403 27.44 32.73 -10.99
CA LEU A 403 26.18 32.79 -11.73
C LEU A 403 26.42 33.38 -13.12
N ALA A 404 25.81 32.74 -14.10
CA ALA A 404 25.74 33.19 -15.48
C ALA A 404 24.27 33.16 -15.92
N GLY A 405 23.86 34.15 -16.69
CA GLY A 405 22.48 34.27 -17.11
C GLY A 405 22.39 34.78 -18.53
N LEU A 406 21.72 34.02 -19.39
CA LEU A 406 21.55 34.38 -20.79
C LEU A 406 20.19 35.02 -21.01
N GLU A 407 20.16 36.13 -21.73
CA GLU A 407 18.95 36.89 -22.05
C GLU A 407 18.93 37.31 -23.52
N PHE A 408 17.73 37.48 -24.07
CA PHE A 408 17.47 38.04 -25.39
C PHE A 408 18.24 37.43 -26.58
N GLY A 409 18.76 36.21 -26.43
CA GLY A 409 19.47 35.49 -27.50
C GLY A 409 20.96 35.85 -27.64
N ASN A 410 21.37 37.07 -27.32
CA ASN A 410 22.75 37.56 -27.51
C ASN A 410 23.37 38.21 -26.26
N GLU A 411 22.64 38.26 -25.14
CA GLU A 411 23.10 38.92 -23.92
C GLU A 411 23.48 37.89 -22.85
N CYS A 412 24.57 38.17 -22.15
CA CYS A 412 25.09 37.40 -21.03
C CYS A 412 25.33 38.32 -19.84
N TYR A 413 24.88 37.89 -18.66
CA TYR A 413 25.03 38.61 -17.41
C TYR A 413 25.63 37.68 -16.35
N CYS A 414 26.53 38.21 -15.53
CA CYS A 414 27.25 37.47 -14.51
C CYS A 414 27.05 38.08 -13.12
N GLY A 415 27.17 37.24 -12.10
CA GLY A 415 27.23 37.69 -10.71
C GLY A 415 27.55 36.57 -9.74
N ASN A 416 27.60 36.92 -8.46
CA ASN A 416 27.69 35.97 -7.35
C ASN A 416 26.46 36.05 -6.44
N SER A 417 25.54 36.96 -6.73
CA SER A 417 24.29 37.15 -6.03
C SER A 417 23.24 37.76 -6.96
N PHE A 418 21.96 37.64 -6.60
CA PHE A 418 20.89 38.33 -7.29
C PHE A 418 20.76 39.77 -6.84
N SER A 419 20.42 40.65 -7.78
CA SER A 419 20.11 42.07 -7.55
C SER A 419 18.66 42.39 -7.88
N ASN A 420 18.20 43.58 -7.49
CA ASN A 420 16.88 44.13 -7.83
C ASN A 420 15.67 43.26 -7.43
N GLY A 421 15.84 42.37 -6.44
CA GLY A 421 14.81 41.43 -6.01
C GLY A 421 14.72 40.15 -6.87
N GLY A 422 15.68 39.92 -7.76
CA GLY A 422 15.81 38.68 -8.51
C GLY A 422 15.98 37.47 -7.59
N SER A 423 15.50 36.31 -8.03
CA SER A 423 15.63 35.06 -7.27
C SER A 423 15.48 33.86 -8.20
N ALA A 424 16.29 32.82 -7.97
CA ALA A 424 16.17 31.52 -8.63
C ALA A 424 14.81 30.83 -8.37
N SER A 425 14.04 31.29 -7.39
CA SER A 425 12.69 30.77 -7.11
C SER A 425 11.60 31.40 -7.98
N THR A 426 11.90 32.46 -8.73
CA THR A 426 10.91 33.17 -9.55
C THR A 426 10.92 32.59 -10.96
N LEU A 427 10.25 31.46 -11.16
CA LEU A 427 10.31 30.74 -12.43
C LEU A 427 9.56 31.46 -13.56
N SER A 428 10.04 31.27 -14.79
CA SER A 428 9.43 31.75 -16.03
C SER A 428 9.45 30.64 -17.07
N THR A 429 8.56 30.73 -18.07
CA THR A 429 8.54 29.85 -19.24
C THR A 429 9.06 30.56 -20.50
N GLN A 430 9.54 31.80 -20.38
CA GLN A 430 9.87 32.65 -21.52
C GLN A 430 11.30 32.47 -22.06
N CYS A 431 12.08 31.49 -21.59
CA CYS A 431 13.44 31.22 -22.07
C CYS A 431 13.46 30.39 -23.35
N TYR A 432 12.79 30.89 -24.39
CA TYR A 432 12.66 30.23 -25.69
C TYR A 432 13.47 30.90 -26.80
N MET A 433 14.13 32.04 -26.55
CA MET A 433 14.89 32.73 -27.58
C MET A 433 16.15 31.94 -27.91
N LYS A 434 16.38 31.73 -29.21
CA LYS A 434 17.55 31.00 -29.68
C LYS A 434 18.82 31.82 -29.49
N CYS A 435 19.89 31.17 -29.09
CA CYS A 435 21.19 31.81 -28.99
C CYS A 435 21.64 32.37 -30.36
N ALA A 436 22.34 33.50 -30.35
CA ALA A 436 22.75 34.18 -31.56
C ALA A 436 23.72 33.33 -32.40
N GLY A 437 24.72 32.72 -31.75
CA GLY A 437 25.73 31.86 -32.34
C GLY A 437 25.41 30.36 -32.38
N ASN A 438 24.46 29.87 -31.56
CA ASN A 438 24.00 28.48 -31.62
C ASN A 438 22.46 28.35 -31.62
N LYS A 439 21.86 28.10 -32.79
CA LYS A 439 20.40 27.98 -32.93
C LYS A 439 19.81 26.70 -32.30
N GLY A 440 20.66 25.76 -31.88
CA GLY A 440 20.26 24.57 -31.12
C GLY A 440 19.92 24.87 -29.65
N GLU A 441 20.39 26.00 -29.12
CA GLU A 441 20.31 26.35 -27.70
C GLU A 441 19.30 27.48 -27.45
N ASN A 442 18.87 27.63 -26.20
CA ASN A 442 18.02 28.73 -25.76
C ASN A 442 18.80 29.66 -24.80
N CYS A 443 18.79 30.96 -25.10
CA CYS A 443 19.51 32.02 -24.40
C CYS A 443 18.54 33.06 -23.82
N GLY A 444 17.64 32.60 -22.96
CA GLY A 444 16.67 33.45 -22.26
C GLY A 444 15.50 33.95 -23.12
N GLY A 445 14.95 35.10 -22.75
CA GLY A 445 13.82 35.75 -23.43
C GLY A 445 13.51 37.17 -22.93
N PRO A 446 12.45 37.83 -23.43
CA PRO A 446 12.21 39.26 -23.25
C PRO A 446 12.01 39.77 -21.81
N ASN A 447 11.73 38.87 -20.87
CA ASN A 447 11.68 39.13 -19.42
C ASN A 447 12.06 37.85 -18.66
N ALA A 448 13.04 37.10 -19.18
CA ALA A 448 13.45 35.86 -18.57
C ALA A 448 14.92 35.53 -18.84
N ILE A 449 15.63 35.19 -17.77
CA ILE A 449 17.02 34.82 -17.78
C ILE A 449 17.16 33.30 -17.70
N ALA A 450 17.85 32.71 -18.66
CA ALA A 450 18.27 31.31 -18.59
C ALA A 450 19.45 31.23 -17.63
N LEU A 451 19.20 30.82 -16.39
CA LEU A 451 20.16 30.89 -15.30
C LEU A 451 21.03 29.63 -15.23
N TRP A 452 22.32 29.84 -14.97
CA TRP A 452 23.32 28.82 -14.78
C TRP A 452 24.13 29.12 -13.52
N SER A 453 24.50 28.09 -12.77
CA SER A 453 25.34 28.24 -11.59
C SER A 453 26.51 27.26 -11.57
N ALA A 454 27.65 27.71 -11.04
CA ALA A 454 28.81 26.89 -10.76
C ALA A 454 29.08 26.84 -9.25
N PRO A 455 29.72 25.77 -8.74
CA PRO A 455 30.21 25.73 -7.37
C PRO A 455 31.10 26.95 -7.08
N ILE A 456 30.90 27.60 -5.93
CA ILE A 456 31.71 28.75 -5.51
C ILE A 456 33.18 28.29 -5.46
N PRO A 457 34.12 28.99 -6.15
CA PRO A 457 35.52 28.64 -6.07
C PRO A 457 35.99 28.73 -4.62
N THR A 458 36.40 27.60 -4.04
CA THR A 458 37.13 27.62 -2.76
C THR A 458 38.44 28.37 -3.02
N ARG A 459 38.63 29.52 -2.37
CA ARG A 459 39.91 30.23 -2.40
C ARG A 459 41.00 29.24 -1.98
N GLN A 460 41.93 28.94 -2.88
CA GLN A 460 43.19 28.27 -2.55
C GLN A 460 44.11 29.23 -1.81
#